data_AF-A0A948DP39-F1
#
_entry.id   AF-A0A948DP39-F1
#
_cell.length_a   1.000
_cell.length_b   1.000
_cell.length_c   1.000
_cell.angle_alpha   90.00
_cell.angle_beta   90.00
_cell.angle_gamma   90.00
#
_symmetry.space_group_name_H-M   'P 1'
#
loop_
_entity.id
_entity.type
_entity.pdbx_description
1 polymer ?
#
loop_
_entity_poly.entity_id
_entity_poly.type
_entity_poly.pdbx_seq_one_letter_code
_entity_poly.pdbx_strand_id
1 'polypeptide(L)'
;MARKKSEKPSLGQRMKAGREKMRMSIADLALETGYQPEILKGVEEERTVPPVSLVLQLSRVLKLNMDELETEGETQATKRRSKSHKKRVDSYAYTSLSKPGPDKHLRGYLVTVDAHTDHKGVEFHHEG
;
A
#
# COMPACT_ATOMS: atom_id res chain seq x y z
N MET A 1 -5.53 32.64 8.46
CA MET A 1 -4.49 31.95 7.66
C MET A 1 -4.63 30.46 7.86
N ALA A 2 -5.13 29.73 6.86
CA ALA A 2 -5.37 28.28 6.96
C ALA A 2 -4.04 27.53 6.94
N ARG A 3 -3.79 26.68 7.94
CA ARG A 3 -2.62 25.79 8.01
C ARG A 3 -2.64 24.86 6.79
N LYS A 4 -1.63 24.98 5.91
CA LYS A 4 -1.38 24.04 4.81
C LYS A 4 -1.16 22.65 5.43
N LYS A 5 -2.05 21.69 5.15
CA LYS A 5 -1.86 20.29 5.55
C LYS A 5 -0.51 19.86 5.00
N SER A 6 0.38 19.37 5.86
CA SER A 6 1.68 18.84 5.46
C SER A 6 1.46 17.65 4.54
N GLU A 7 1.57 17.87 3.23
CA GLU A 7 1.57 16.78 2.26
C GLU A 7 2.73 15.84 2.58
N LYS A 8 2.45 14.53 2.55
CA LYS A 8 3.50 13.54 2.72
C LYS A 8 4.53 13.75 1.60
N PRO A 9 5.85 13.67 1.89
CA PRO A 9 6.86 13.83 0.86
C PRO A 9 6.63 12.81 -0.26
N SER A 10 6.95 13.17 -1.50
CA SER A 10 6.82 12.27 -2.64
C SER A 10 7.85 11.13 -2.57
N LEU A 11 7.67 10.11 -3.42
CA LEU A 11 8.65 9.04 -3.56
C LEU A 11 10.04 9.57 -3.94
N GLY A 12 10.12 10.46 -4.94
CA GLY A 12 11.38 11.05 -5.39
C GLY A 12 12.09 11.82 -4.28
N GLN A 13 11.34 12.63 -3.53
CA GLN A 13 11.87 13.38 -2.38
C GLN A 13 12.42 12.45 -1.28
N ARG A 14 11.76 11.33 -1.02
CA ARG A 14 12.21 10.35 -0.02
C ARG A 14 13.40 9.55 -0.48
N MET A 15 13.43 9.17 -1.75
CA MET A 15 14.57 8.50 -2.34
C MET A 15 15.81 9.39 -2.22
N LYS A 16 15.69 10.67 -2.57
CA LYS A 16 16.76 11.66 -2.41
C LYS A 16 17.22 11.77 -0.96
N ALA A 17 16.28 11.97 -0.03
CA ALA A 17 16.59 12.12 1.38
C ALA A 17 17.25 10.86 1.97
N GLY A 18 16.76 9.67 1.61
CA GLY A 18 17.34 8.39 2.03
C GLY A 18 18.75 8.21 1.49
N ARG A 19 18.96 8.50 0.20
CA ARG A 19 20.25 8.43 -0.47
C ARG A 19 21.27 9.38 0.17
N GLU A 20 20.89 10.64 0.40
CA GLU A 20 21.75 11.65 1.03
C GLU A 20 22.07 11.31 2.50
N LYS A 21 21.09 10.79 3.25
CA LYS A 21 21.30 10.30 4.63
C LYS A 21 22.33 9.18 4.70
N MET A 22 22.38 8.32 3.68
CA MET A 22 23.36 7.25 3.54
C MET A 22 24.65 7.70 2.83
N ARG A 23 24.77 8.97 2.46
CA ARG A 23 25.91 9.54 1.70
C ARG A 23 26.19 8.83 0.38
N MET A 24 25.14 8.30 -0.26
CA MET A 24 25.23 7.64 -1.55
C MET A 24 25.09 8.67 -2.68
N SER A 25 25.82 8.49 -3.77
CA SER A 25 25.55 9.17 -5.03
C SER A 25 24.46 8.42 -5.83
N ILE A 26 23.94 9.05 -6.88
CA ILE A 26 23.02 8.35 -7.82
C ILE A 26 23.71 7.13 -8.46
N ALA A 27 25.02 7.21 -8.71
CA ALA A 27 25.79 6.09 -9.25
C ALA A 27 25.91 4.94 -8.25
N ASP A 28 26.10 5.24 -6.96
CA ASP A 28 26.14 4.20 -5.91
C ASP A 28 24.77 3.52 -5.77
N LEU A 29 23.68 4.30 -5.82
CA LEU A 29 22.33 3.73 -5.78
C LEU A 29 22.01 2.90 -7.03
N ALA A 30 22.53 3.30 -8.19
CA ALA A 30 22.43 2.52 -9.43
C ALA A 30 23.14 1.16 -9.28
N LEU A 31 24.32 1.13 -8.66
CA LEU A 31 25.05 -0.10 -8.40
C LEU A 31 24.29 -1.04 -7.45
N GLU A 32 23.72 -0.51 -6.37
CA GLU A 32 22.94 -1.29 -5.39
C GLU A 32 21.61 -1.81 -5.93
N THR A 33 20.94 -1.03 -6.79
CA THR A 33 19.61 -1.39 -7.32
C THR A 33 19.69 -2.15 -8.65
N GLY A 34 20.79 -2.03 -9.39
CA GLY A 34 20.93 -2.55 -10.74
C GLY A 34 20.19 -1.75 -11.82
N TYR A 35 19.66 -0.57 -11.48
CA TYR A 35 18.98 0.32 -12.44
C TYR A 35 19.95 1.36 -13.00
N GLN A 36 19.69 1.83 -14.21
CA GLN A 36 20.49 2.89 -14.80
C GLN A 36 20.35 4.21 -14.01
N PRO A 37 21.44 4.99 -13.86
CA PRO A 37 21.43 6.29 -13.21
C PRO A 37 20.33 7.23 -13.70
N GLU A 38 20.04 7.22 -15.00
CA GLU A 38 19.04 8.08 -15.62
C GLU A 38 17.61 7.78 -15.13
N ILE A 39 17.29 6.49 -14.93
CA ILE A 39 15.99 6.06 -14.40
C ILE A 39 15.84 6.53 -12.95
N LEU A 40 16.89 6.34 -12.13
CA LEU A 40 16.88 6.81 -10.75
C LEU A 40 16.76 8.33 -10.67
N LYS A 41 17.48 9.06 -11.52
CA LYS A 41 17.38 10.52 -11.59
C LYS A 41 15.96 10.97 -11.98
N GLY A 42 15.37 10.31 -12.96
CA GLY A 42 13.98 10.55 -13.37
C GLY A 42 12.96 10.28 -12.26
N VAL A 43 13.19 9.27 -11.41
CA VAL A 43 12.36 9.01 -10.22
C VAL A 43 12.57 10.09 -9.15
N GLU A 44 13.81 10.53 -8.93
CA GLU A 44 14.18 11.56 -7.96
C GLU A 44 13.55 12.93 -8.31
N GLU A 45 13.36 13.19 -9.61
CA GLU A 45 12.76 14.41 -10.18
C GLU A 45 11.27 14.26 -10.53
N GLU A 46 10.64 13.14 -10.17
CA GLU A 46 9.22 12.84 -10.45
C GLU A 46 8.83 12.79 -11.94
N ARG A 47 9.83 12.64 -12.83
CA ARG A 47 9.63 12.51 -14.29
C ARG A 47 9.36 11.07 -14.72
N THR A 48 9.72 10.10 -13.89
CA THR A 48 9.58 8.67 -14.19
C THR A 48 8.80 7.99 -13.07
N VAL A 49 7.71 7.32 -13.44
CA VAL A 49 6.99 6.43 -12.53
C VAL A 49 7.76 5.11 -12.44
N PRO A 50 8.31 4.75 -11.26
CA PRO A 50 9.10 3.53 -11.14
C PRO A 50 8.21 2.28 -11.16
N PRO A 51 8.71 1.15 -11.68
CA PRO A 51 8.02 -0.13 -11.50
C PRO A 51 8.03 -0.55 -10.02
N VAL A 52 7.06 -1.37 -9.62
CA VAL A 52 6.92 -1.86 -8.23
C VAL A 52 8.18 -2.58 -7.75
N SER A 53 8.88 -3.29 -8.65
CA SER A 53 10.18 -3.92 -8.37
C SER A 53 11.22 -2.93 -7.86
N LEU A 54 11.34 -1.76 -8.51
CA LEU A 54 12.27 -0.71 -8.11
C LEU A 54 11.86 -0.12 -6.76
N VAL A 55 10.56 0.10 -6.53
CA VAL A 55 10.07 0.58 -5.23
C VAL A 55 10.45 -0.40 -4.09
N LEU A 56 10.30 -1.70 -4.32
CA LEU A 56 10.70 -2.76 -3.38
C LEU A 56 12.22 -2.81 -3.14
N GLN A 57 13.03 -2.50 -4.14
CA GLN A 57 14.48 -2.44 -3.96
C GLN A 57 14.90 -1.19 -3.21
N LEU A 58 14.32 -0.03 -3.53
CA LEU A 58 14.58 1.23 -2.84
C LEU A 58 14.21 1.13 -1.35
N SER A 59 13.10 0.46 -1.01
CA SER A 59 12.73 0.26 0.40
C SER A 59 13.75 -0.56 1.18
N ARG A 60 14.36 -1.57 0.54
CA ARG A 60 15.42 -2.39 1.15
C ARG A 60 16.74 -1.65 1.27
N VAL A 61 17.21 -1.04 0.18
CA VAL A 61 18.52 -0.36 0.12
C VAL A 61 18.52 0.88 1.02
N LEU A 62 17.50 1.72 0.90
CA LEU A 62 17.42 2.99 1.62
C LEU A 62 16.72 2.89 2.99
N LYS A 63 16.27 1.69 3.37
CA LYS A 63 15.49 1.43 4.60
C LYS A 63 14.26 2.32 4.71
N LEU A 64 13.56 2.54 3.59
CA LEU A 64 12.31 3.30 3.57
C LEU A 64 11.18 2.39 4.05
N ASN A 65 10.39 2.84 5.03
CA ASN A 65 9.23 2.10 5.50
C ASN A 65 8.14 2.07 4.40
N MET A 66 7.68 0.86 4.04
CA MET A 66 6.65 0.63 3.02
C MET A 66 5.32 1.34 3.35
N ASP A 67 4.97 1.44 4.63
CA ASP A 67 3.76 2.12 5.08
C ASP A 67 3.75 3.62 4.73
N GLU A 68 4.95 4.18 4.55
CA GLU A 68 5.07 5.59 4.18
C GLU A 68 4.97 5.77 2.66
N LEU A 69 5.26 4.74 1.86
CA LEU A 69 5.24 4.72 0.40
C LEU A 69 3.83 4.62 -0.21
N GLU A 70 2.83 4.21 0.58
CA GLU A 70 1.45 4.12 0.12
C GLU A 70 0.94 5.48 -0.35
N THR A 71 0.46 5.52 -1.58
CA THR A 71 -0.21 6.69 -2.15
C THR A 71 -1.55 6.94 -1.45
N GLU A 72 -2.05 8.17 -1.53
CA GLU A 72 -3.37 8.48 -0.97
C GLU A 72 -4.48 7.60 -1.56
N GLY A 73 -4.36 7.17 -2.82
CA GLY A 73 -5.27 6.22 -3.46
C GLY A 73 -5.26 4.83 -2.84
N GLU A 74 -4.08 4.28 -2.54
CA GLU A 74 -3.92 2.97 -1.91
C GLU A 74 -4.45 2.96 -0.48
N THR A 75 -4.17 4.01 0.29
CA THR A 75 -4.72 4.16 1.66
C THR A 75 -6.24 4.27 1.68
N GLN A 76 -6.85 4.86 0.64
CA GLN A 76 -8.31 4.89 0.48
C GLN A 76 -8.86 3.52 0.08
N ALA A 77 -8.17 2.78 -0.78
CA ALA A 77 -8.56 1.44 -1.18
C ALA A 77 -8.53 0.45 0.01
N THR A 78 -7.50 0.48 0.85
CA THR A 78 -7.44 -0.30 2.10
C THR A 78 -8.56 0.08 3.07
N LYS A 79 -8.85 1.37 3.25
CA LYS A 79 -9.99 1.85 4.06
C LYS A 79 -11.35 1.39 3.52
N ARG A 80 -11.55 1.42 2.20
CA ARG A 80 -12.78 0.90 1.56
C ARG A 80 -12.91 -0.61 1.80
N ARG A 81 -11.81 -1.35 1.65
CA ARG A 81 -11.78 -2.81 1.85
C ARG A 81 -12.06 -3.19 3.30
N SER A 82 -11.53 -2.45 4.27
CA SER A 82 -11.79 -2.66 5.70
C SER A 82 -13.23 -2.30 6.10
N LYS A 83 -13.78 -1.19 5.59
CA LYS A 83 -15.18 -0.81 5.81
C LYS A 83 -16.15 -1.84 5.22
N SER A 84 -15.86 -2.31 4.01
CA SER A 84 -16.61 -3.38 3.34
C SER A 84 -16.54 -4.69 4.12
N HIS A 85 -15.37 -5.04 4.67
CA HIS A 85 -15.20 -6.19 5.55
C HIS A 85 -16.06 -6.11 6.81
N LYS A 86 -16.06 -4.95 7.49
CA LYS A 86 -16.89 -4.72 8.68
C LYS A 86 -18.38 -4.87 8.36
N LYS A 87 -18.86 -4.27 7.28
CA LYS A 87 -20.25 -4.40 6.83
C LYS A 87 -20.67 -5.86 6.62
N ARG A 88 -19.79 -6.70 6.06
CA ARG A 88 -20.07 -8.14 5.86
C ARG A 88 -20.17 -8.90 7.18
N VAL A 89 -19.20 -8.70 8.07
CA VAL A 89 -19.18 -9.33 9.41
C VAL A 89 -20.39 -8.92 10.24
N ASP A 90 -20.88 -7.69 10.10
CA ASP A 90 -22.06 -7.21 10.84
C ASP A 90 -23.38 -7.75 10.24
N SER A 91 -23.42 -8.13 8.95
CA SER A 91 -24.65 -8.52 8.24
C SER A 91 -24.97 -10.02 8.22
N TYR A 92 -23.99 -10.86 8.48
CA TYR A 92 -24.12 -12.31 8.60
C TYR A 92 -23.23 -12.76 9.77
N ALA A 93 -23.50 -13.92 10.37
CA ALA A 93 -22.63 -14.50 11.39
C ALA A 93 -21.31 -15.04 10.79
N TYR A 94 -20.55 -14.20 10.09
CA TYR A 94 -19.21 -14.51 9.60
C TYR A 94 -18.20 -14.31 10.74
N THR A 95 -17.76 -15.40 11.35
CA THR A 95 -16.60 -15.35 12.25
C THR A 95 -15.33 -15.50 11.42
N SER A 96 -14.46 -14.48 11.44
CA SER A 96 -13.18 -14.53 10.72
C SER A 96 -12.25 -15.54 11.39
N LEU A 97 -11.80 -16.55 10.64
CA LEU A 97 -10.86 -17.57 11.11
C LEU A 97 -9.40 -17.19 10.84
N SER A 98 -9.19 -16.19 9.98
CA SER A 98 -7.86 -15.68 9.63
C SER A 98 -7.58 -14.32 10.25
N LYS A 99 -6.34 -14.10 10.70
CA LYS A 99 -5.87 -12.76 11.12
C LYS A 99 -5.77 -11.84 9.89
N PRO A 100 -6.29 -10.59 9.93
CA PRO A 100 -6.10 -9.63 8.86
C PRO A 100 -4.62 -9.22 8.76
N GLY A 101 -4.12 -9.02 7.55
CA GLY A 101 -2.78 -8.52 7.28
C GLY A 101 -2.68 -8.00 5.83
N PRO A 102 -1.81 -7.01 5.56
CA PRO A 102 -1.62 -6.43 4.23
C PRO A 102 -1.09 -7.45 3.21
N ASP A 103 -0.36 -8.45 3.68
CA ASP A 103 0.25 -9.59 2.97
C ASP A 103 -0.68 -10.81 2.85
N LYS A 104 -1.89 -10.76 3.42
CA LYS A 104 -2.83 -11.88 3.46
C LYS A 104 -4.04 -11.65 2.56
N HIS A 105 -3.88 -12.06 1.30
CA HIS A 105 -4.92 -11.93 0.28
C HIS A 105 -6.03 -12.97 0.39
N LEU A 106 -5.75 -14.15 0.96
CA LEU A 106 -6.72 -15.19 1.25
C LEU A 106 -7.27 -15.06 2.68
N ARG A 107 -8.59 -15.20 2.85
CA ARG A 107 -9.25 -15.18 4.16
C ARG A 107 -10.24 -16.32 4.32
N GLY A 108 -10.22 -16.93 5.50
CA GLY A 108 -11.15 -18.00 5.89
C GLY A 108 -12.25 -17.45 6.80
N TYR A 109 -13.48 -17.91 6.61
CA TYR A 109 -14.65 -17.49 7.37
C TYR A 109 -15.46 -18.71 7.82
N LEU A 110 -15.95 -18.69 9.06
CA LEU A 110 -17.01 -19.58 9.53
C LEU A 110 -18.34 -18.85 9.35
N VAL A 111 -19.25 -19.42 8.57
CA VAL A 111 -20.58 -18.87 8.29
C VAL A 111 -21.62 -19.72 9.01
N THR A 112 -22.40 -19.12 9.91
CA THR A 112 -23.55 -19.79 10.51
C THR A 112 -24.83 -19.13 10.00
N VAL A 113 -25.75 -19.94 9.48
CA VAL A 113 -27.05 -19.49 8.96
C VAL A 113 -28.12 -20.15 9.82
N ASP A 114 -28.73 -19.37 10.70
CA ASP A 114 -29.82 -19.86 11.55
C ASP A 114 -31.10 -19.99 10.74
N ALA A 115 -31.84 -21.09 10.97
CA ALA A 115 -33.09 -21.34 10.25
C ALA A 115 -34.14 -20.28 10.60
N HIS A 116 -34.95 -19.88 9.61
CA HIS A 116 -36.05 -18.91 9.75
C HIS A 116 -35.61 -17.47 10.08
N THR A 117 -34.36 -17.11 9.80
CA THR A 117 -33.83 -15.77 10.00
C THR A 117 -33.83 -14.98 8.70
N ASP A 118 -34.43 -13.79 8.69
CA ASP A 118 -34.35 -12.88 7.55
C ASP A 118 -32.95 -12.24 7.48
N HIS A 119 -32.25 -12.45 6.35
CA HIS A 119 -30.95 -11.84 6.10
C HIS A 119 -31.09 -10.56 5.28
N LYS A 120 -30.45 -9.48 5.70
CA LYS A 120 -30.31 -8.28 4.87
C LYS A 120 -29.39 -8.59 3.70
N GLY A 121 -29.95 -8.71 2.49
CA GLY A 121 -29.17 -8.89 1.27
C GLY A 121 -28.13 -7.77 1.13
N VAL A 122 -26.85 -8.13 1.10
CA VAL A 122 -25.79 -7.20 0.73
C VAL A 122 -25.33 -7.56 -0.67
N GLU A 123 -25.38 -6.57 -1.57
CA GLU A 123 -24.86 -6.71 -2.93
C GLU A 123 -23.39 -7.13 -2.86
N PHE A 124 -23.11 -8.34 -3.32
CA PHE A 124 -21.77 -8.80 -3.60
C PHE A 124 -21.69 -9.02 -5.11
N HIS A 125 -20.91 -8.17 -5.77
CA HIS A 125 -20.55 -8.35 -7.17
C HIS A 125 -19.04 -8.58 -7.21
N HIS A 126 -18.64 -9.71 -7.78
CA HIS A 126 -17.26 -9.98 -8.12
C HIS A 126 -17.10 -9.61 -9.59
N GLU A 127 -16.26 -8.61 -9.89
CA GLU A 127 -15.74 -8.49 -11.24
C GLU A 127 -14.70 -9.60 -11.38
N GLY A 128 -15.02 -10.59 -12.22
CA GLY A 128 -14.13 -11.72 -12.53
C GLY A 128 -12.81 -11.26 -13.11
#